data_AF-A0A1F9DUH3-F1
#
_entry.id   AF-A0A1F9DUH3-F1
#
_cell.length_a   1.000
_cell.length_b   1.000
_cell.length_c   1.000
_cell.angle_alpha   90.00
_cell.angle_beta   90.00
_cell.angle_gamma   90.00
#
_symmetry.space_group_name_H-M   'P 1'
#
loop_
_entity.id
_entity.type
_entity.pdbx_description
1 polymer ?
#
loop_
_entity_poly.entity_id
_entity_poly.type
_entity_poly.pdbx_seq_one_letter_code
_entity_poly.pdbx_strand_id
1 'polypeptide(L)'
;MEEVQEIKEEVREIRIDNFDKIRILELDACTNCGECIKWCPVIEVAPELTLSISPPAKIRKLKKILTAQYGLRRILFGKKDNFFNRLFKTPTITKEDIEHFVTDIYACTTCRQCHMVCPAHIETVELWERVRRSLVDAEYGPLENHKALILSSRAYDDPWQQPRSNRARWTKVAKKEGRIKEVPKTIKLPQGLAPPNPPIKRKF
;
A
#
# COMPACT_ATOMS: atom_id res chain seq x y z
N MET A 1 -6.51 -29.53 30.31
CA MET A 1 -6.19 -28.14 29.95
C MET A 1 -4.98 -28.21 29.06
N GLU A 2 -5.20 -28.31 27.75
CA GLU A 2 -4.11 -28.25 26.78
C GLU A 2 -3.49 -26.86 26.85
N GLU A 3 -2.19 -26.81 27.12
CA GLU A 3 -1.39 -25.60 27.01
C GLU A 3 -1.43 -25.16 25.54
N VAL A 4 -2.20 -24.10 25.27
CA VAL A 4 -2.16 -23.40 23.99
C VAL A 4 -0.78 -22.75 23.92
N GLN A 5 0.17 -23.44 23.28
CA GLN A 5 1.45 -22.85 22.91
C GLN A 5 1.15 -21.65 22.01
N GLU A 6 1.34 -20.44 22.53
CA GLU A 6 1.34 -19.20 21.74
C GLU A 6 2.42 -19.35 20.66
N ILE A 7 2.00 -19.70 19.45
CA ILE A 7 2.83 -19.57 18.26
C ILE A 7 3.02 -18.06 18.09
N LYS A 8 4.17 -17.53 18.53
CA LYS A 8 4.59 -16.17 18.20
C LYS A 8 4.72 -16.09 16.67
N GLU A 9 3.67 -15.62 16.01
CA GLU A 9 3.68 -15.41 14.56
C GLU A 9 4.85 -14.49 14.22
N GLU A 10 5.76 -14.99 13.39
CA GLU A 10 6.98 -14.29 13.02
C GLU A 10 6.63 -13.06 12.16
N VAL A 11 7.24 -11.92 12.47
CA VAL A 11 7.08 -10.68 11.70
C VAL A 11 7.66 -10.88 10.30
N ARG A 12 6.82 -10.81 9.27
CA ARG A 12 7.19 -10.99 7.87
C ARG A 12 8.01 -9.80 7.37
N GLU A 13 8.95 -10.08 6.49
CA GLU A 13 9.91 -9.10 5.99
C GLU A 13 9.25 -8.17 4.94
N ILE A 14 9.39 -6.86 5.11
CA ILE A 14 8.93 -5.87 4.13
C ILE A 14 10.06 -5.69 3.11
N ARG A 15 9.84 -6.16 1.88
CA ARG A 15 10.87 -6.13 0.84
C ARG A 15 11.21 -4.71 0.42
N ILE A 16 12.51 -4.41 0.36
CA ILE A 16 13.02 -3.11 -0.11
C ILE A 16 13.02 -2.98 -1.65
N ASP A 17 12.89 -4.09 -2.37
CA ASP A 17 12.98 -4.12 -3.84
C ASP A 17 11.91 -3.28 -4.57
N ASN A 18 10.79 -3.01 -3.90
CA ASN A 18 9.73 -2.16 -4.44
C ASN A 18 10.06 -0.65 -4.35
N PHE A 19 11.15 -0.27 -3.67
CA PHE A 19 11.63 1.10 -3.57
C PHE A 19 12.77 1.33 -4.58
N ASP A 20 12.71 2.42 -5.32
CA ASP A 20 13.90 2.89 -6.04
C ASP A 20 14.87 3.58 -5.06
N LYS A 21 16.10 3.82 -5.53
CA LYS A 21 17.15 4.45 -4.71
C LYS A 21 16.74 5.85 -4.20
N ILE A 22 15.93 6.56 -4.98
CA ILE A 22 15.44 7.90 -4.66
C ILE A 22 14.46 7.81 -3.49
N ARG A 23 13.50 6.87 -3.51
CA ARG A 23 12.51 6.67 -2.43
C ARG A 23 13.14 6.31 -1.10
N ILE A 24 14.24 5.55 -1.12
CA ILE A 24 14.98 5.25 0.10
C ILE A 24 15.68 6.51 0.63
N LEU A 25 16.32 7.30 -0.23
CA LEU A 25 16.98 8.56 0.17
C LEU A 25 15.96 9.58 0.72
N GLU A 26 14.77 9.64 0.15
CA GLU A 26 13.69 10.53 0.59
C GLU A 26 13.27 10.32 2.06
N LEU A 27 13.45 9.11 2.60
CA LEU A 27 13.18 8.83 4.01
C LEU A 27 14.06 9.67 4.94
N ASP A 28 15.28 9.98 4.52
CA ASP A 28 16.23 10.81 5.24
C ASP A 28 16.05 12.31 4.95
N ALA A 29 15.39 12.67 3.85
CA ALA A 29 15.16 14.06 3.46
C ALA A 29 14.09 14.78 4.30
N CYS A 30 13.24 14.03 5.02
CA CYS A 30 12.16 14.61 5.81
C CYS A 30 12.70 15.44 7.00
N THR A 31 12.47 16.75 6.96
CA THR A 31 12.88 17.70 8.02
C THR A 31 11.87 17.85 9.16
N ASN A 32 10.76 17.10 9.13
CA ASN A 32 9.63 17.25 10.08
C ASN A 32 9.01 18.67 10.11
N CYS A 33 9.08 19.42 9.01
CA CYS A 33 8.51 20.78 8.91
C CYS A 33 6.99 20.86 9.11
N GLY A 34 6.26 19.76 8.90
CA GLY A 34 4.82 19.69 9.18
C GLY A 34 3.89 20.26 8.10
N GLU A 35 4.40 20.78 6.98
CA GLU A 35 3.54 21.34 5.91
C GLU A 35 2.55 20.29 5.37
N CYS A 36 3.01 19.05 5.23
CA CYS A 36 2.17 17.93 4.83
C CYS A 36 1.04 17.56 5.84
N ILE A 37 1.15 17.98 7.10
CA ILE A 37 0.10 17.79 8.12
C ILE A 37 -1.00 18.83 7.92
N LYS A 38 -0.59 20.09 7.76
CA LYS A 38 -1.48 21.25 7.58
C LYS A 38 -2.46 21.07 6.40
N TRP A 39 -2.02 20.40 5.34
CA TRP A 39 -2.81 20.22 4.13
C TRP A 39 -3.39 18.81 3.94
N CYS A 40 -3.27 17.92 4.92
CA CYS A 40 -3.79 16.56 4.78
C CYS A 40 -5.29 16.49 5.13
N PRO A 41 -6.19 16.14 4.17
CA PRO A 41 -7.62 16.05 4.46
C PRO A 41 -7.98 14.92 5.43
N VAL A 42 -7.16 13.86 5.48
CA VAL A 42 -7.37 12.75 6.43
C VAL A 42 -7.10 13.21 7.86
N ILE A 43 -6.09 14.06 8.06
CA ILE A 43 -5.77 14.62 9.38
C ILE A 43 -6.80 15.67 9.79
N GLU A 44 -7.32 16.45 8.85
CA GLU A 44 -8.40 17.40 9.11
C GLU A 44 -9.65 16.69 9.69
N VAL A 45 -9.97 15.50 9.16
CA VAL A 45 -11.12 14.69 9.65
C VAL A 45 -10.78 13.91 10.93
N ALA A 46 -9.55 13.44 11.09
CA ALA A 46 -9.10 12.62 12.22
C ALA A 46 -7.82 13.18 12.87
N PRO A 47 -7.90 14.37 13.51
CA PRO A 47 -6.73 15.06 14.07
C PRO A 47 -6.05 14.27 15.20
N GLU A 48 -6.79 13.45 15.94
CA GLU A 48 -6.30 12.56 16.99
C GLU A 48 -5.28 11.52 16.46
N LEU A 49 -5.36 11.17 15.18
CA LEU A 49 -4.46 10.22 14.54
C LEU A 49 -3.19 10.87 13.97
N THR A 50 -3.02 12.20 14.06
CA THR A 50 -1.90 12.93 13.45
C THR A 50 -0.54 12.30 13.73
N LEU A 51 -0.31 11.82 14.96
CA LEU A 51 0.97 11.22 15.36
C LEU A 51 1.23 9.84 14.76
N SER A 52 0.22 9.18 14.17
CA SER A 52 0.38 7.90 13.48
C SER A 52 0.26 8.04 11.96
N ILE A 53 -0.76 8.74 11.46
CA ILE A 53 -1.09 8.76 10.01
C ILE A 53 -0.36 9.83 9.22
N SER A 54 0.25 10.82 9.88
CA SER A 54 0.92 11.91 9.18
C SER A 54 2.13 11.42 8.37
N PRO A 55 2.46 12.07 7.24
CA PRO A 55 3.62 11.67 6.44
C PRO A 55 4.93 11.60 7.25
N PRO A 56 5.27 12.54 8.15
CA PRO A 56 6.49 12.44 8.94
C PRO A 56 6.45 11.27 9.94
N ALA A 57 5.30 10.99 10.55
CA ALA A 57 5.12 9.83 11.43
C ALA A 57 5.33 8.51 10.68
N LYS A 58 4.72 8.37 9.49
CA LYS A 58 4.88 7.22 8.62
C LYS A 58 6.32 7.02 8.16
N ILE A 59 7.02 8.10 7.77
CA ILE A 59 8.44 8.03 7.39
C ILE A 59 9.27 7.50 8.56
N ARG A 60 9.06 8.02 9.78
CA ARG A 60 9.79 7.56 10.98
C ARG A 60 9.52 6.10 11.29
N LYS A 61 8.25 5.66 11.21
CA LYS A 61 7.86 4.27 11.47
C LYS A 61 8.43 3.32 10.40
N LEU A 62 8.38 3.71 9.13
CA LEU A 62 9.02 2.96 8.03
C LEU A 62 10.52 2.85 8.23
N LYS A 63 11.22 3.93 8.58
CA LYS A 63 12.66 3.90 8.90
C LYS A 63 12.97 2.95 10.06
N LYS A 64 12.16 2.96 11.13
CA LYS A 64 12.30 2.02 12.25
C LYS A 64 12.20 0.57 11.76
N ILE A 65 11.21 0.27 10.92
CA ILE A 65 10.99 -1.07 10.35
C ILE A 65 12.16 -1.50 9.45
N LEU A 66 12.55 -0.66 8.50
CA LEU A 66 13.66 -0.97 7.58
C LEU A 66 14.99 -1.11 8.33
N THR A 67 15.23 -0.29 9.36
CA THR A 67 16.43 -0.43 10.21
C THR A 67 16.40 -1.73 11.01
N ALA A 68 15.23 -2.15 11.51
CA ALA A 68 15.09 -3.42 12.22
C ALA A 68 15.28 -4.64 11.30
N GLN A 69 14.93 -4.53 10.02
CA GLN A 69 15.04 -5.61 9.03
C GLN A 69 16.43 -5.67 8.37
N TYR A 70 16.95 -4.54 7.91
CA TYR A 70 18.15 -4.44 7.06
C TYR A 70 19.31 -3.65 7.68
N GLY A 71 19.16 -3.13 8.89
CA GLY A 71 20.20 -2.32 9.52
C GLY A 71 21.52 -3.07 9.68
N LEU A 72 22.66 -2.38 9.58
CA LEU A 72 23.99 -2.98 9.68
C LEU A 72 24.16 -3.84 10.95
N ARG A 73 23.61 -3.38 12.08
CA ARG A 73 23.62 -4.12 13.35
C ARG A 73 22.84 -5.44 13.26
N ARG A 74 21.76 -5.49 12.50
CA ARG A 74 20.96 -6.70 12.24
C ARG A 74 21.74 -7.70 11.39
N ILE A 75 22.46 -7.21 10.40
CA ILE A 75 23.34 -8.02 9.53
C ILE A 75 24.49 -8.62 10.35
N LEU A 76 25.12 -7.83 11.23
CA LEU A 76 26.27 -8.26 12.03
C LEU A 76 25.89 -9.17 13.22
N PHE A 77 24.82 -8.88 13.94
CA PHE A 77 24.47 -9.56 15.20
C PHE A 77 23.30 -10.55 15.08
N GLY A 78 22.74 -10.72 13.88
CA GLY A 78 21.73 -11.73 13.55
C GLY A 78 20.29 -11.38 13.94
N LYS A 79 19.36 -12.27 13.55
CA LYS A 79 17.90 -12.05 13.68
C LYS A 79 17.31 -12.26 15.10
N LYS A 80 18.05 -12.91 16.01
CA LYS A 80 17.55 -13.19 17.37
C LYS A 80 17.85 -12.05 18.34
N ASP A 81 17.02 -11.91 19.37
CA ASP A 81 17.33 -11.00 20.46
C ASP A 81 18.54 -11.53 21.24
N ASN A 82 19.62 -10.76 21.22
CA ASN A 82 20.95 -11.16 21.69
C ASN A 82 21.52 -10.04 22.56
N PHE A 83 22.49 -10.35 23.41
CA PHE A 83 23.16 -9.36 24.28
C PHE A 83 23.63 -8.11 23.50
N PHE A 84 24.24 -8.30 22.33
CA PHE A 84 24.67 -7.20 21.47
C PHE A 84 23.51 -6.35 20.95
N ASN A 85 22.37 -6.96 20.58
CA ASN A 85 21.18 -6.22 20.15
C ASN A 85 20.61 -5.36 21.29
N ARG A 86 20.63 -5.86 22.53
CA ARG A 86 20.23 -5.10 23.72
C ARG A 86 21.22 -3.97 24.05
N LEU A 87 22.52 -4.26 23.99
CA LEU A 87 23.59 -3.30 24.27
C LEU A 87 23.56 -2.11 23.30
N PHE A 88 23.36 -2.39 22.02
CA PHE A 88 23.32 -1.36 20.97
C PHE A 88 21.92 -0.79 20.71
N LYS A 89 20.91 -1.18 21.51
CA LYS A 89 19.52 -0.76 21.36
C LYS A 89 19.04 -0.90 19.90
N THR A 90 19.32 -2.04 19.27
CA THR A 90 18.85 -2.34 17.92
C THR A 90 17.32 -2.28 17.92
N PRO A 91 16.69 -1.51 17.00
CA PRO A 91 15.24 -1.39 16.99
C PRO A 91 14.61 -2.76 16.74
N THR A 92 13.66 -3.13 17.61
CA THR A 92 12.79 -4.28 17.43
C THR A 92 11.42 -3.82 16.97
N ILE A 93 10.73 -4.70 16.24
CA ILE A 93 9.39 -4.48 15.71
C ILE A 93 8.54 -5.67 16.14
N THR A 94 7.38 -5.38 16.71
CA THR A 94 6.40 -6.40 17.07
C THR A 94 5.38 -6.60 15.94
N LYS A 95 4.51 -7.60 16.07
CA LYS A 95 3.44 -7.82 15.09
C LYS A 95 2.44 -6.66 15.12
N GLU A 96 2.09 -6.21 16.31
CA GLU A 96 1.17 -5.10 16.56
C GLU A 96 1.71 -3.81 15.92
N ASP A 97 3.03 -3.55 16.04
CA ASP A 97 3.68 -2.41 15.38
C ASP A 97 3.40 -2.40 13.86
N ILE A 98 3.48 -3.56 13.21
CA ILE A 98 3.21 -3.72 11.77
C ILE A 98 1.72 -3.61 11.47
N GLU A 99 0.83 -4.24 12.22
CA GLU A 99 -0.61 -4.17 12.01
C GLU A 99 -1.12 -2.71 12.11
N HIS A 100 -0.62 -1.97 13.10
CA HIS A 100 -0.87 -0.53 13.19
C HIS A 100 -0.28 0.22 11.99
N PHE A 101 0.94 -0.11 11.56
CA PHE A 101 1.56 0.54 10.39
C PHE A 101 0.78 0.30 9.10
N VAL A 102 0.28 -0.92 8.88
CA VAL A 102 -0.59 -1.27 7.76
C VAL A 102 -1.82 -0.38 7.78
N THR A 103 -2.51 -0.30 8.92
CA THR A 103 -3.69 0.56 9.10
C THR A 103 -3.37 2.02 8.79
N ASP A 104 -2.28 2.55 9.35
CA ASP A 104 -1.84 3.93 9.12
C ASP A 104 -1.60 4.19 7.62
N ILE A 105 -0.90 3.29 6.92
CA ILE A 105 -0.59 3.41 5.49
C ILE A 105 -1.86 3.39 4.63
N TYR A 106 -2.82 2.52 4.95
CA TYR A 106 -4.07 2.43 4.21
C TYR A 106 -5.07 3.57 4.51
N ALA A 107 -4.88 4.33 5.61
CA ALA A 107 -5.64 5.55 5.85
C ALA A 107 -5.37 6.67 4.84
N CYS A 108 -4.27 6.60 4.07
CA CYS A 108 -3.97 7.60 3.04
C CYS A 108 -4.94 7.49 1.85
N THR A 109 -5.57 8.59 1.45
CA THR A 109 -6.46 8.66 0.27
C THR A 109 -5.74 8.94 -1.05
N THR A 110 -4.40 8.98 -1.02
CA THR A 110 -3.53 9.26 -2.18
C THR A 110 -3.86 10.56 -2.96
N CYS A 111 -4.46 11.55 -2.28
CA CYS A 111 -4.83 12.85 -2.86
C CYS A 111 -3.66 13.73 -3.33
N ARG A 112 -2.41 13.34 -3.00
CA ARG A 112 -1.16 14.00 -3.46
C ARG A 112 -0.90 15.41 -2.93
N GLN A 113 -1.73 15.95 -2.06
CA GLN A 113 -1.52 17.28 -1.47
C GLN A 113 -0.19 17.40 -0.70
N CYS A 114 0.14 16.40 0.13
CA CYS A 114 1.40 16.38 0.89
C CYS A 114 2.67 16.36 0.02
N HIS A 115 2.59 15.85 -1.21
CA HIS A 115 3.68 15.92 -2.18
C HIS A 115 3.81 17.34 -2.76
N MET A 116 2.69 17.96 -3.15
CA MET A 116 2.68 19.30 -3.75
C MET A 116 3.24 20.37 -2.83
N VAL A 117 2.99 20.26 -1.52
CA VAL A 117 3.40 21.26 -0.53
C VAL A 117 4.75 20.94 0.14
N CYS A 118 5.38 19.80 -0.18
CA CYS A 118 6.60 19.39 0.51
C CYS A 118 7.79 20.29 0.12
N PRO A 119 8.40 21.04 1.07
CA PRO A 119 9.55 21.89 0.76
C PRO A 119 10.82 21.08 0.45
N ALA A 120 10.89 19.82 0.87
CA ALA A 120 11.98 18.89 0.55
C ALA A 120 11.71 18.08 -0.73
N HIS A 121 10.63 18.38 -1.45
CA HIS A 121 10.23 17.70 -2.70
C HIS A 121 10.12 16.17 -2.59
N ILE A 122 9.69 15.66 -1.43
CA ILE A 122 9.47 14.24 -1.23
C ILE A 122 8.21 13.80 -1.98
N GLU A 123 8.33 12.75 -2.79
CA GLU A 123 7.22 12.08 -3.48
C GLU A 123 6.46 11.15 -2.53
N THR A 124 5.88 11.75 -1.50
CA THR A 124 5.20 11.05 -0.40
C THR A 124 4.15 10.04 -0.87
N VAL A 125 3.33 10.37 -1.87
CA VAL A 125 2.31 9.43 -2.38
C VAL A 125 2.93 8.23 -3.08
N GLU A 126 3.95 8.44 -3.91
CA GLU A 126 4.66 7.34 -4.59
C GLU A 126 5.35 6.43 -3.56
N LEU A 127 5.92 7.03 -2.51
CA LEU A 127 6.47 6.28 -1.38
C LEU A 127 5.40 5.41 -0.71
N TRP A 128 4.21 5.94 -0.42
CA TRP A 128 3.12 5.16 0.20
C TRP A 128 2.61 4.03 -0.68
N GLU A 129 2.46 4.25 -1.98
CA GLU A 129 2.05 3.21 -2.92
C GLU A 129 3.07 2.07 -3.02
N ARG A 130 4.37 2.39 -2.93
CA ARG A 130 5.43 1.36 -2.87
C ARG A 130 5.44 0.60 -1.56
N VAL A 131 5.21 1.28 -0.44
CA VAL A 131 5.02 0.61 0.85
C VAL A 131 3.83 -0.35 0.77
N ARG A 132 2.69 0.08 0.21
CA ARG A 132 1.51 -0.78 0.02
C ARG A 132 1.84 -2.02 -0.81
N ARG A 133 2.61 -1.86 -1.89
CA ARG A 133 3.09 -3.00 -2.71
C ARG A 133 3.92 -3.98 -1.86
N SER A 134 4.90 -3.49 -1.10
CA SER A 134 5.70 -4.36 -0.22
C SER A 134 4.89 -5.02 0.88
N LEU A 135 3.87 -4.35 1.42
CA LEU A 135 2.96 -4.94 2.41
C LEU A 135 2.13 -6.08 1.80
N VAL A 136 1.66 -5.92 0.55
CA VAL A 136 0.96 -7.00 -0.17
C VAL A 136 1.91 -8.16 -0.47
N ASP A 137 3.15 -7.90 -0.88
CA ASP A 137 4.14 -8.97 -1.11
C ASP A 137 4.55 -9.71 0.16
N ALA A 138 4.53 -9.01 1.30
CA ALA A 138 4.74 -9.59 2.63
C ALA A 138 3.46 -10.21 3.23
N GLU A 139 2.37 -10.30 2.45
CA GLU A 139 1.09 -10.87 2.84
C GLU A 139 0.39 -10.15 4.03
N TYR A 140 0.75 -8.90 4.30
CA TYR A 140 0.00 -8.01 5.19
C TYR A 140 -1.19 -7.32 4.49
N GLY A 141 -1.28 -7.49 3.18
CA GLY A 141 -2.42 -7.10 2.36
C GLY A 141 -2.61 -8.05 1.19
N PRO A 142 -3.57 -7.79 0.29
CA PRO A 142 -4.52 -6.68 0.32
C PRO A 142 -5.46 -6.75 1.54
N LEU A 143 -5.98 -5.62 1.99
CA LEU A 143 -6.98 -5.60 3.07
C LEU A 143 -8.24 -6.38 2.67
N GLU A 144 -8.97 -6.89 3.66
CA GLU A 144 -10.21 -7.66 3.43
C GLU A 144 -11.19 -6.93 2.51
N ASN A 145 -11.40 -5.63 2.76
CA ASN A 145 -12.29 -4.77 1.97
C ASN A 145 -11.86 -4.64 0.49
N HIS A 146 -10.60 -4.91 0.16
CA HIS A 146 -10.10 -4.84 -1.22
C HIS A 146 -10.25 -6.16 -1.98
N LYS A 147 -10.49 -7.29 -1.30
CA LYS A 147 -10.57 -8.61 -1.94
C LYS A 147 -11.69 -8.69 -2.96
N ALA A 148 -12.88 -8.18 -2.62
CA ALA A 148 -14.02 -8.14 -3.53
C ALA A 148 -13.70 -7.40 -4.83
N LEU A 149 -13.02 -6.26 -4.74
CA LEU A 149 -12.60 -5.47 -5.90
C LEU A 149 -11.61 -6.24 -6.79
N ILE A 150 -10.66 -6.95 -6.19
CA ILE A 150 -9.65 -7.75 -6.92
C ILE A 150 -10.30 -8.92 -7.64
N LEU A 151 -11.18 -9.65 -6.97
CA LEU A 151 -11.90 -10.79 -7.54
C LEU A 151 -12.83 -10.34 -8.68
N SER A 152 -13.58 -9.26 -8.44
CA SER A 152 -14.47 -8.63 -9.43
C SER A 152 -13.70 -8.21 -10.69
N SER A 153 -12.59 -7.48 -10.50
CA SER A 153 -11.75 -7.02 -11.60
C SER A 153 -11.15 -8.18 -12.40
N ARG A 154 -10.73 -9.29 -11.75
CA ARG A 154 -10.18 -10.47 -12.45
C ARG A 154 -11.25 -11.23 -13.23
N ALA A 155 -12.45 -11.37 -12.68
CA ALA A 155 -13.52 -12.14 -13.31
C ALA A 155 -14.16 -11.35 -14.46
N TYR A 156 -14.45 -10.06 -14.24
CA TYR A 156 -15.30 -9.28 -15.13
C TYR A 156 -14.55 -8.21 -15.94
N ASP A 157 -13.29 -7.90 -15.63
CA ASP A 157 -12.60 -6.66 -16.07
C ASP A 157 -13.39 -5.40 -15.69
N ASP A 158 -14.16 -5.48 -14.60
CA ASP A 158 -15.04 -4.45 -14.09
C ASP A 158 -15.07 -4.53 -12.56
N PRO A 159 -14.95 -3.41 -11.82
CA PRO A 159 -14.96 -3.43 -10.37
C PRO A 159 -16.35 -3.74 -9.77
N TRP A 160 -17.44 -3.57 -10.53
CA TRP A 160 -18.82 -3.68 -10.07
C TRP A 160 -19.52 -4.98 -10.51
N GLN A 161 -18.75 -6.00 -10.88
CA GLN A 161 -19.23 -7.32 -11.29
C GLN A 161 -20.19 -7.28 -12.49
N GLN A 162 -20.09 -6.26 -13.34
CA GLN A 162 -20.94 -6.16 -14.51
C GLN A 162 -20.42 -7.03 -15.66
N PRO A 163 -21.30 -7.73 -16.40
CA PRO A 163 -20.90 -8.46 -17.59
C PRO A 163 -20.22 -7.55 -18.63
N ARG A 164 -19.16 -8.06 -19.27
CA ARG A 164 -18.42 -7.33 -20.33
C ARG A 164 -19.31 -6.84 -21.46
N SER A 165 -20.39 -7.57 -21.78
CA SER A 165 -21.41 -7.17 -22.77
C SER A 165 -22.12 -5.87 -22.42
N ASN A 166 -22.19 -5.50 -21.14
CA ASN A 166 -22.89 -4.31 -20.67
C ASN A 166 -22.03 -3.05 -20.72
N ARG A 167 -20.72 -3.15 -21.03
CA ARG A 167 -19.78 -2.02 -21.07
C ARG A 167 -20.24 -0.87 -21.96
N ALA A 168 -20.90 -1.18 -23.07
CA ALA A 168 -21.41 -0.18 -24.02
C ALA A 168 -22.86 0.27 -23.74
N ARG A 169 -23.51 -0.16 -22.64
CA ARG A 169 -24.94 0.13 -22.40
C ARG A 169 -25.24 1.63 -22.34
N TRP A 170 -24.34 2.43 -21.78
CA TRP A 170 -24.47 3.90 -21.68
C TRP A 170 -24.62 4.58 -23.05
N THR A 171 -24.08 3.97 -24.12
CA THR A 171 -24.12 4.53 -25.47
C THR A 171 -25.54 4.60 -26.05
N LYS A 172 -26.45 3.71 -25.63
CA LYS A 172 -27.85 3.74 -26.06
C LYS A 172 -28.55 5.03 -25.62
N VAL A 173 -28.30 5.44 -24.37
CA VAL A 173 -28.80 6.68 -23.79
C VAL A 173 -28.16 7.88 -24.49
N ALA A 174 -26.83 7.86 -24.67
CA ALA A 174 -26.11 8.92 -25.38
C ALA A 174 -26.61 9.13 -26.83
N LYS A 175 -26.98 8.06 -27.56
CA LYS A 175 -27.56 8.15 -28.90
C LYS A 175 -28.96 8.75 -28.88
N LYS A 176 -29.81 8.33 -27.93
CA LYS A 176 -31.16 8.90 -27.76
C LYS A 176 -31.12 10.40 -27.51
N GLU A 177 -30.10 10.86 -26.77
CA GLU A 177 -29.89 12.27 -26.43
C GLU A 177 -29.04 13.03 -27.47
N GLY A 178 -28.73 12.41 -28.62
CA GLY A 178 -27.98 13.08 -29.70
C GLY A 178 -26.51 13.38 -29.40
N ARG A 179 -25.94 12.86 -28.30
CA ARG A 179 -24.53 13.08 -27.94
C ARG A 179 -23.55 12.28 -28.80
N ILE A 180 -24.02 11.20 -29.42
CA ILE A 180 -23.24 10.36 -30.35
C ILE A 180 -24.05 10.05 -31.60
N LYS A 181 -23.39 9.96 -32.76
CA LYS A 181 -24.04 9.66 -34.04
C LYS A 181 -24.54 8.21 -34.11
N GLU A 182 -23.73 7.27 -33.67
CA GLU A 182 -24.02 5.84 -33.72
C GLU A 182 -23.49 5.09 -32.51
N VAL A 183 -24.07 3.92 -32.23
CA VAL A 183 -23.63 3.05 -31.13
C VAL A 183 -22.38 2.30 -31.58
N PRO A 184 -21.25 2.40 -30.84
CA PRO A 184 -20.05 1.65 -31.16
C PRO A 184 -20.30 0.14 -31.18
N LYS A 185 -19.72 -0.56 -32.16
CA LYS A 185 -19.75 -2.03 -32.20
C LYS A 185 -18.96 -2.57 -31.01
N THR A 186 -19.52 -3.54 -30.30
CA THR A 186 -18.79 -4.25 -29.24
C THR A 186 -17.66 -5.05 -29.89
N ILE A 187 -16.41 -4.69 -29.60
CA ILE A 187 -15.24 -5.44 -30.04
C ILE A 187 -15.30 -6.81 -29.34
N LYS A 188 -15.50 -7.88 -30.11
CA LYS A 188 -15.28 -9.22 -29.60
C LYS A 188 -13.77 -9.40 -29.48
N LEU A 189 -13.30 -9.95 -28.35
CA LEU A 189 -11.93 -10.40 -28.23
C LEU A 189 -11.62 -11.34 -29.40
N PRO A 190 -10.52 -11.13 -30.14
CA PRO A 190 -10.06 -12.08 -31.14
C PRO A 190 -10.01 -13.49 -30.55
N GLN A 191 -10.57 -14.46 -31.28
CA GLN A 191 -10.53 -15.86 -30.85
C GLN A 191 -9.07 -16.30 -30.70
N GLY A 192 -8.71 -16.81 -29.52
CA GLY A 192 -7.35 -17.28 -29.23
C GLY A 192 -6.45 -16.28 -28.47
N LEU A 193 -6.89 -15.05 -28.22
CA LEU A 193 -6.22 -14.22 -27.21
C LEU A 193 -6.61 -14.73 -25.82
N ALA A 194 -5.67 -15.38 -25.15
CA ALA A 194 -5.75 -15.59 -23.70
C ALA A 194 -6.05 -14.22 -23.04
N PRO A 195 -6.80 -14.18 -21.92
CA PRO A 195 -6.91 -12.94 -21.15
C PRO A 195 -5.49 -12.38 -20.94
N PRO A 196 -5.28 -11.07 -21.13
CA PRO A 196 -3.95 -10.47 -21.22
C PRO A 196 -3.08 -10.74 -19.99
N ASN A 197 -3.68 -11.16 -18.88
CA ASN A 197 -2.99 -11.85 -17.81
C ASN A 197 -3.72 -13.16 -17.49
N PRO A 198 -3.05 -14.34 -17.47
CA PRO A 198 -3.58 -15.48 -16.76
C PRO A 198 -3.85 -15.04 -15.31
N PRO A 199 -4.91 -15.56 -14.65
CA PRO A 199 -5.16 -15.23 -13.26
C PRO A 199 -3.88 -15.51 -12.48
N ILE A 200 -3.31 -14.47 -11.87
CA ILE A 200 -2.13 -14.60 -11.02
C ILE A 200 -2.47 -15.69 -10.00
N LYS A 201 -1.73 -16.80 -10.01
CA LYS A 201 -1.94 -17.99 -9.16
C LYS A 201 -1.78 -17.72 -7.65
N ARG A 202 -1.80 -16.45 -7.21
CA ARG A 202 -1.95 -16.11 -5.80
C ARG A 202 -3.41 -16.37 -5.43
N LYS A 203 -3.64 -17.45 -4.66
CA LYS A 203 -4.89 -17.68 -3.94
C LYS A 203 -5.06 -16.49 -2.99
N PHE A 204 -6.00 -15.62 -3.28
CA PHE A 204 -6.52 -14.64 -2.33
C PHE A 204 -7.85 -15.15 -1.83
#